data_AF-A0A3D1R0Q7-F1
#
_entry.id   AF-A0A3D1R0Q7-F1
#
_cell.length_a   1.000
_cell.length_b   1.000
_cell.length_c   1.000
_cell.angle_alpha   90.00
_cell.angle_beta   90.00
_cell.angle_gamma   90.00
#
_symmetry.space_group_name_H-M   'P 1'
#
loop_
_entity.id
_entity.type
_entity.pdbx_description
1 polymer ?
#
loop_
_entity_poly.entity_id
_entity_poly.type
_entity_poly.pdbx_seq_one_letter_code
_entity_poly.pdbx_strand_id
1 'polypeptide(L)'
;MVANERIHAINELKIGRVMAAHQPHLLPWLGYLHKVMAADVFVVVDHVQYERQNYQNRNRVLTRSGPQWIVAPVHQVSRAELIAEKRINNQKDGRTTWGQKAFRTLECAYGKAAFFDRYAPGLEEILT
;
A
#
# COMPACT_ATOMS: atom_id res chain seq x y z
N MET A 1 0.58 9.37 31.02
CA MET A 1 -0.74 9.93 31.38
C MET A 1 -1.03 11.22 30.63
N VAL A 2 -0.12 12.21 30.64
CA VAL A 2 -0.30 13.55 30.03
C VAL A 2 -0.45 13.57 28.49
N ALA A 3 0.15 12.62 27.76
CA ALA A 3 0.06 12.57 26.29
C ALA A 3 -1.33 12.14 25.78
N ASN A 4 -2.05 11.32 26.55
CA ASN A 4 -3.35 10.78 26.14
C ASN A 4 -4.46 11.84 26.28
N GLU A 5 -4.36 12.70 27.30
CA GLU A 5 -5.27 13.84 27.52
C GLU A 5 -5.13 14.91 26.42
N ARG A 6 -3.91 15.15 25.92
CA ARG A 6 -3.68 16.05 24.79
C ARG A 6 -4.29 15.55 23.48
N ILE A 7 -4.29 14.23 23.24
CA ILE A 7 -4.91 13.64 22.04
C ILE A 7 -6.44 13.75 22.12
N HIS A 8 -7.03 13.56 23.31
CA HIS A 8 -8.46 13.75 23.52
C HIS A 8 -8.91 15.21 23.34
N ALA A 9 -8.15 16.18 23.85
CA ALA A 9 -8.48 17.61 23.70
C ALA A 9 -8.43 18.11 22.25
N ILE A 10 -7.57 17.53 21.39
CA ILE A 10 -7.51 17.87 19.95
C ILE A 10 -8.74 17.31 19.21
N ASN A 11 -9.29 16.17 19.66
CA ASN A 11 -10.48 15.59 19.07
C ASN A 11 -11.76 16.34 19.48
N GLU A 12 -11.85 16.91 20.69
CA GLU A 12 -13.01 17.68 21.14
C GLU A 12 -13.13 19.07 20.49
N LEU A 13 -12.07 19.58 19.86
CA LEU A 13 -12.06 20.87 19.14
C LEU A 13 -12.29 20.76 17.62
N LYS A 14 -12.60 19.56 17.08
CA LYS A 14 -12.90 19.39 15.65
C LYS A 14 -14.22 20.08 15.28
N ILE A 15 -14.14 21.38 14.95
CA ILE A 15 -15.24 22.12 14.33
C ILE A 15 -15.31 21.65 12.85
N GLY A 16 -16.01 20.54 12.61
CA GLY A 16 -16.27 20.00 11.26
C GLY A 16 -15.57 18.67 10.95
N ARG A 17 -16.02 18.00 9.88
CA ARG A 17 -15.45 16.73 9.41
C ARG A 17 -14.11 16.96 8.70
N VAL A 18 -13.08 16.25 9.12
CA VAL A 18 -11.77 16.18 8.46
C VAL A 18 -11.86 15.24 7.27
N MET A 19 -11.62 15.77 6.07
CA MET A 19 -11.47 14.96 4.86
C MET A 19 -10.01 14.91 4.44
N ALA A 20 -9.54 13.73 4.06
CA ALA A 20 -8.24 13.53 3.42
C ALA A 20 -8.42 12.80 2.10
N ALA A 21 -7.59 13.13 1.11
CA ALA A 21 -7.62 12.48 -0.19
C ALA A 21 -6.19 12.09 -0.61
N HIS A 22 -6.01 10.90 -1.17
CA HIS A 22 -4.71 10.45 -1.66
C HIS A 22 -4.84 9.47 -2.82
N GLN A 23 -3.93 9.58 -3.79
CA GLN A 23 -3.73 8.53 -4.79
C GLN A 23 -3.28 7.21 -4.12
N PRO A 24 -3.77 6.05 -4.59
CA PRO A 24 -3.37 4.76 -4.04
C PRO A 24 -1.96 4.39 -4.48
N HIS A 25 -1.22 3.74 -3.57
CA HIS A 25 0.09 3.12 -3.83
C HIS A 25 -0.04 1.60 -3.67
N LEU A 26 0.86 0.83 -4.29
CA LEU A 26 0.85 -0.64 -4.23
C LEU A 26 0.80 -1.18 -2.78
N LEU A 27 1.57 -0.56 -1.88
CA LEU A 27 1.52 -0.84 -0.45
C LEU A 27 1.48 0.48 0.31
N PRO A 28 0.63 0.61 1.35
CA PRO A 28 0.54 1.83 2.14
C PRO A 28 1.80 2.00 3.01
N TRP A 29 2.28 3.23 3.10
CA TRP A 29 3.35 3.62 4.02
C TRP A 29 2.74 4.23 5.30
N LEU A 30 3.53 4.39 6.35
CA LEU A 30 3.02 4.83 7.66
C LEU A 30 2.25 6.15 7.62
N GLY A 31 2.66 7.12 6.81
CA GLY A 31 1.93 8.37 6.67
C GLY A 31 0.65 8.25 5.84
N TYR A 32 0.53 7.27 4.93
CA TYR A 32 -0.75 6.96 4.29
C TYR A 32 -1.74 6.43 5.34
N LEU A 33 -1.31 5.46 6.16
CA LEU A 33 -2.13 4.92 7.24
C LEU A 33 -2.48 5.99 8.28
N HIS A 34 -1.53 6.86 8.63
CA HIS A 34 -1.79 7.97 9.53
C HIS A 34 -2.85 8.93 8.97
N LYS A 35 -2.81 9.27 7.67
CA LYS A 35 -3.87 10.08 7.03
C LYS A 35 -5.22 9.39 7.10
N VAL A 36 -5.28 8.09 6.86
CA VAL A 36 -6.52 7.30 6.97
C VAL A 36 -7.05 7.33 8.40
N MET A 37 -6.19 7.14 9.40
CA MET A 37 -6.59 7.16 10.82
C MET A 37 -7.01 8.55 11.32
N ALA A 38 -6.45 9.63 10.76
CA ALA A 38 -6.72 10.99 11.20
C ALA A 38 -7.98 11.62 10.56
N ALA A 39 -8.41 11.09 9.41
CA ALA A 39 -9.54 11.61 8.64
C ALA A 39 -10.87 10.97 9.06
N ASP A 40 -11.93 11.77 9.08
CA ASP A 40 -13.31 11.27 9.26
C ASP A 40 -13.85 10.70 7.94
N VAL A 41 -13.36 11.22 6.80
CA VAL A 41 -13.59 10.66 5.47
C VAL A 41 -12.27 10.62 4.71
N PHE A 42 -11.89 9.43 4.22
CA PHE A 42 -10.72 9.25 3.36
C PHE A 42 -11.15 8.92 1.93
N VAL A 43 -10.73 9.75 0.97
CA VAL A 43 -11.04 9.60 -0.45
C VAL A 43 -9.82 9.00 -1.17
N VAL A 44 -10.01 7.84 -1.78
CA VAL A 44 -9.02 7.28 -2.72
C VAL A 44 -9.14 8.04 -4.04
N VAL A 45 -8.05 8.65 -4.48
CA VAL A 45 -8.00 9.46 -5.71
C VAL A 45 -7.43 8.61 -6.83
N ASP A 46 -8.29 7.88 -7.54
CA ASP A 46 -7.93 6.98 -8.63
C ASP A 46 -8.40 7.46 -10.02
N HIS A 47 -9.22 8.52 -10.07
CA HIS A 47 -9.64 9.23 -11.28
C HIS A 47 -8.59 10.25 -11.76
N VAL A 48 -7.32 9.89 -11.63
CA VAL A 48 -6.18 10.68 -12.10
C VAL A 48 -5.30 9.79 -12.96
N GLN A 49 -4.47 10.41 -13.80
CA GLN A 49 -3.59 9.69 -14.72
C GLN A 49 -2.64 8.74 -13.97
N TYR A 50 -2.50 7.53 -14.50
CA TYR A 50 -1.52 6.55 -14.01
C TYR A 50 -0.10 6.96 -14.39
N GLU A 51 0.80 6.90 -13.42
CA GLU A 51 2.21 7.19 -13.60
C GLU A 51 3.04 5.89 -13.67
N ARG A 52 3.68 5.67 -14.83
CA ARG A 52 4.52 4.49 -15.05
C ARG A 52 5.71 4.52 -14.11
N GLN A 53 6.05 3.35 -13.55
CA GLN A 53 7.20 3.20 -12.65
C GLN A 53 7.11 4.13 -11.43
N ASN A 54 5.92 4.41 -10.92
CA ASN A 54 5.74 5.13 -9.67
C ASN A 54 5.22 4.17 -8.57
N TYR A 55 5.06 4.67 -7.34
CA TYR A 55 4.61 3.88 -6.20
C TYR A 55 3.20 3.30 -6.35
N GLN A 56 2.44 3.73 -7.35
CA GLN A 56 1.16 3.18 -7.76
C GLN A 56 1.26 1.67 -8.11
N ASN A 57 2.39 1.21 -8.69
CA ASN A 57 2.56 -0.18 -9.09
C ASN A 57 3.83 -0.86 -8.57
N ARG A 58 4.62 -0.18 -7.73
CA ARG A 58 5.80 -0.77 -7.12
C ARG A 58 6.05 -0.22 -5.73
N ASN A 59 6.71 -0.99 -4.87
CA ASN A 59 7.17 -0.51 -3.57
C ASN A 59 8.58 -1.03 -3.27
N ARG A 60 9.32 -0.30 -2.43
CA ARG A 60 10.60 -0.75 -1.90
C ARG A 60 10.39 -1.50 -0.59
N VAL A 61 11.03 -2.65 -0.48
CA VAL A 61 11.10 -3.44 0.75
C VAL A 61 12.56 -3.60 1.15
N LEU A 62 12.85 -3.51 2.43
CA LEU A 62 14.18 -3.74 2.94
C LEU A 62 14.39 -5.25 3.07
N THR A 63 15.41 -5.78 2.40
CA THR A 63 15.83 -7.18 2.56
C THR A 63 17.24 -7.25 3.12
N ARG A 64 17.72 -8.46 3.41
CA ARG A 64 19.09 -8.68 3.91
C ARG A 64 20.16 -8.16 2.93
N SER A 65 19.86 -8.12 1.64
CA SER A 65 20.76 -7.63 0.60
C SER A 65 20.56 -6.13 0.29
N GLY A 66 19.75 -5.43 1.08
CA GLY A 66 19.40 -4.03 0.89
C GLY A 66 17.98 -3.82 0.31
N PRO A 67 17.62 -2.58 -0.03
CA PRO A 67 16.30 -2.27 -0.57
C PRO A 67 16.07 -2.93 -1.94
N GLN A 68 14.94 -3.61 -2.10
CA GLN A 68 14.52 -4.26 -3.35
C GLN A 68 13.13 -3.79 -3.76
N TRP A 69 12.88 -3.78 -5.07
CA TRP A 69 11.56 -3.45 -5.61
C TRP A 69 10.67 -4.68 -5.67
N ILE A 70 9.47 -4.56 -5.11
CA ILE A 70 8.32 -5.38 -5.49
C ILE A 70 7.55 -4.60 -6.54
N VAL A 71 7.23 -5.22 -7.67
CA VAL A 71 6.53 -4.58 -8.79
C VAL A 71 5.30 -5.40 -9.13
N ALA A 72 4.13 -4.78 -9.02
CA ALA A 72 2.90 -5.30 -9.62
C ALA A 72 2.94 -4.98 -11.13
N PRO A 73 3.05 -5.99 -12.00
CA PRO A 73 2.97 -5.78 -13.43
C PRO A 73 1.55 -5.34 -13.79
N VAL A 74 1.42 -4.36 -14.67
CA VAL A 74 0.12 -3.88 -15.15
C VAL A 74 0.10 -3.89 -16.67
N HIS A 75 -1.07 -4.15 -17.25
CA HIS A 75 -1.25 -4.04 -18.69
C HIS A 75 -0.98 -2.60 -19.16
N GLN A 76 -0.32 -2.48 -20.31
CA GLN A 76 0.06 -1.20 -20.91
C GLN A 76 -0.80 -0.98 -22.14
N VAL A 77 -1.94 -0.31 -22.00
CA VAL A 77 -2.85 -0.01 -23.12
C VAL A 77 -2.56 1.39 -23.66
N SER A 78 -2.49 2.39 -22.79
CA SER A 78 -2.20 3.79 -23.12
C SER A 78 -1.47 4.52 -21.98
N ARG A 79 -0.87 5.67 -22.33
CA ARG A 79 -0.26 6.60 -21.35
C ARG A 79 -1.30 7.50 -20.68
N ALA A 80 -2.51 7.61 -21.26
CA ALA A 80 -3.59 8.47 -20.75
C ALA A 80 -4.52 7.75 -19.77
N GLU A 81 -4.31 6.44 -19.52
CA GLU A 81 -5.17 5.66 -18.62
C GLU A 81 -5.12 6.22 -17.19
N LEU A 82 -6.29 6.26 -16.57
CA LEU A 82 -6.44 6.57 -15.15
C LEU A 82 -5.93 5.41 -14.29
N ILE A 83 -5.63 5.69 -13.03
CA ILE A 83 -5.27 4.63 -12.06
C ILE A 83 -6.40 3.58 -11.98
N ALA A 84 -7.66 4.02 -11.91
CA ALA A 84 -8.84 3.14 -11.83
C ALA A 84 -9.01 2.19 -13.04
N GLU A 85 -8.45 2.56 -14.20
CA GLU A 85 -8.55 1.79 -15.44
C GLU A 85 -7.49 0.68 -15.51
N LYS A 86 -6.42 0.78 -14.70
CA LYS A 86 -5.35 -0.21 -14.73
C LYS A 86 -5.81 -1.58 -14.28
N ARG A 87 -5.21 -2.59 -14.90
CA ARG A 87 -5.40 -4.01 -14.58
C ARG A 87 -4.05 -4.65 -14.33
N ILE A 88 -3.94 -5.35 -13.21
CA ILE A 88 -2.75 -6.12 -12.85
C ILE A 88 -2.64 -7.31 -13.80
N ASN A 89 -1.43 -7.53 -14.31
CA ASN A 89 -1.12 -8.68 -15.14
C ASN A 89 -0.73 -9.88 -14.25
N ASN A 90 -1.70 -10.73 -13.91
CA ASN A 90 -1.48 -11.93 -13.11
C ASN A 90 -0.95 -13.13 -13.90
N GLN A 91 -0.45 -12.94 -15.13
CA GLN A 91 0.15 -14.02 -15.90
C GLN A 91 1.35 -14.63 -15.16
N LYS A 92 1.52 -15.93 -15.32
CA LYS A 92 2.67 -16.65 -14.77
C LYS A 92 3.94 -16.20 -15.48
N ASP A 93 4.97 -15.91 -14.70
CA ASP A 93 6.34 -15.72 -15.15
C ASP A 93 7.14 -16.97 -14.76
N GLY A 94 7.27 -17.89 -15.72
CA GLY A 94 7.73 -19.25 -15.48
C GLY A 94 6.72 -20.07 -14.68
N ARG A 95 7.12 -20.51 -13.48
CA ARG A 95 6.29 -21.37 -12.62
C ARG A 95 5.45 -20.61 -11.58
N THR A 96 5.56 -19.28 -11.54
CA THR A 96 5.04 -18.47 -10.41
C THR A 96 4.37 -17.19 -10.91
N THR A 97 3.41 -16.66 -10.18
CA THR A 97 2.85 -15.31 -10.43
C THR A 97 3.72 -14.23 -9.77
N TRP A 98 3.54 -12.97 -10.16
CA TRP A 98 4.22 -11.84 -9.50
C TRP A 98 3.87 -11.78 -8.00
N GLY A 99 2.62 -12.05 -7.64
CA GLY A 99 2.14 -12.04 -6.26
C GLY A 99 2.80 -13.09 -5.39
N GLN A 100 2.94 -14.32 -5.90
CA GLN A 100 3.70 -15.38 -5.21
C GLN A 100 5.19 -15.02 -5.04
N LYS A 101 5.80 -14.33 -6.02
CA LYS A 101 7.17 -13.83 -5.89
C LYS A 101 7.26 -12.71 -4.85
N ALA A 102 6.30 -11.79 -4.85
CA ALA A 102 6.20 -10.69 -3.90
C ALA A 102 6.03 -11.21 -2.46
N PHE A 103 5.09 -12.12 -2.23
CA PHE A 103 4.84 -12.69 -0.92
C PHE A 103 6.07 -13.41 -0.36
N ARG A 104 6.72 -14.28 -1.16
CA ARG A 104 7.98 -14.92 -0.76
C ARG A 104 9.10 -13.93 -0.45
N THR A 105 9.15 -12.81 -1.15
CA THR A 105 10.13 -11.75 -0.84
C THR A 105 9.86 -11.14 0.53
N LEU A 106 8.59 -10.89 0.85
CA LEU A 106 8.16 -10.38 2.16
C LEU A 106 8.39 -11.39 3.28
N GLU A 107 8.11 -12.68 3.03
CA GLU A 107 8.36 -13.77 3.96
C GLU A 107 9.86 -13.91 4.27
N CYS A 108 10.72 -13.93 3.25
CA CYS A 108 12.17 -13.98 3.46
C CYS A 108 12.71 -12.74 4.21
N ALA A 109 12.13 -11.55 3.96
CA ALA A 109 12.60 -10.30 4.55
C ALA A 109 12.10 -10.10 5.98
N TYR A 110 10.84 -10.45 6.26
CA TYR A 110 10.14 -10.09 7.48
C TYR A 110 9.55 -11.28 8.23
N GLY A 111 9.80 -12.53 7.81
CA GLY A 111 9.26 -13.73 8.47
C GLY A 111 9.61 -13.86 9.95
N LYS A 112 10.65 -13.16 10.42
CA LYS A 112 11.04 -13.08 11.84
C LYS A 112 10.65 -11.77 12.52
N ALA A 113 9.98 -10.86 11.81
CA ALA A 113 9.53 -9.60 12.35
C ALA A 113 8.35 -9.82 13.28
N ALA A 114 8.23 -8.96 14.30
CA ALA A 114 7.06 -8.97 15.16
C ALA A 114 5.78 -8.83 14.32
N PHE A 115 4.76 -9.60 14.68
CA PHE A 115 3.44 -9.63 14.04
C PHE A 115 3.39 -10.19 12.61
N PHE A 116 4.49 -10.71 12.04
CA PHE A 116 4.45 -11.31 10.70
C PHE A 116 3.40 -12.41 10.61
N ASP A 117 3.43 -13.40 11.51
CA ASP A 117 2.47 -14.52 11.54
C ASP A 117 1.01 -14.09 11.64
N ARG A 118 0.76 -12.93 12.27
CA ARG A 118 -0.59 -12.37 12.40
C ARG A 118 -1.14 -11.83 11.09
N TYR A 119 -0.30 -11.21 10.28
CA TYR A 119 -0.73 -10.49 9.07
C TYR A 119 -0.38 -11.22 7.76
N ALA A 120 0.57 -12.15 7.79
CA ALA A 120 1.03 -12.89 6.61
C ALA A 120 -0.10 -13.62 5.87
N PRO A 121 -1.05 -14.33 6.52
CA PRO A 121 -2.11 -15.01 5.79
C PRO A 121 -2.98 -14.07 4.94
N GLY A 122 -3.38 -12.93 5.50
CA GLY A 122 -4.18 -11.95 4.76
C GLY A 122 -3.37 -11.25 3.66
N LEU A 123 -2.05 -11.08 3.86
CA LEU A 123 -1.18 -10.54 2.84
C LEU A 123 -0.96 -11.51 1.68
N GLU A 124 -0.88 -12.81 1.96
CA GLU A 124 -0.82 -13.87 0.95
C GLU A 124 -2.10 -13.87 0.12
N GLU A 125 -3.27 -13.90 0.76
CA GLU A 125 -4.59 -13.86 0.09
C GLU A 125 -4.75 -12.65 -0.84
N ILE A 126 -4.25 -11.47 -0.45
CA ILE A 126 -4.31 -10.27 -1.30
C ILE A 126 -3.38 -10.40 -2.52
N LEU A 127 -2.25 -11.07 -2.38
CA LEU A 127 -1.23 -11.16 -3.41
C LEU A 127 -1.41 -12.36 -4.36
N THR A 128 -1.96 -13.48 -3.89
CA THR A 128 -2.01 -14.77 -4.62
C THR A 128 -3.41 -15.13 -5.06
#